data_AF-Q5Z5X5-F1
#
_entry.id   AF-Q5Z5X5-F1
#
_cell.length_a   1.000
_cell.length_b   1.000
_cell.length_c   1.000
_cell.angle_alpha   90.00
_cell.angle_beta   90.00
_cell.angle_gamma   90.00
#
_symmetry.space_group_name_H-M   'P 1'
#
loop_
_entity.id
_entity.type
_entity.pdbx_description
1 polymer ?
#
loop_
_entity_poly.entity_id
_entity_poly.type
_entity_poly.pdbx_seq_one_letter_code
_entity_poly.pdbx_strand_id
1 'polypeptide(L)'
;MAAAAVACRRGLLLQQLQQQLWQAHRWVGPARSISQLVKTNGRRAFLVDTLALVRKLESQGVPTKQAEAITSAITEVLNDSLESISESFVSKAEMQKAEMLQESNISKFKSQVQSSQENHFSLLQRETEKLRGDIDKMRSELKYEIDKVTAGQRLDLNLERGRIRDELAKQNEETTELTTKLDKEIHSLKAQLEAAKYDVIKYCIGTIVSISAVGLAVLRIVM
;
A
#
# COMPACT_ATOMS: atom_id res chain seq x y z
N MET A 1 -0.16 14.07 -9.49
CA MET A 1 -0.62 14.19 -10.89
C MET A 1 0.05 13.19 -11.85
N ALA A 2 1.35 12.87 -11.70
CA ALA A 2 2.05 11.95 -12.60
C ALA A 2 1.51 10.49 -12.61
N ALA A 3 1.14 9.91 -11.45
CA ALA A 3 0.69 8.52 -11.38
C ALA A 3 -0.66 8.27 -12.12
N ALA A 4 -1.60 9.21 -12.02
CA ALA A 4 -2.88 9.12 -12.75
C ALA A 4 -2.69 9.23 -14.27
N ALA A 5 -1.76 10.09 -14.72
CA ALA A 5 -1.43 10.20 -16.14
C ALA A 5 -0.76 8.92 -16.70
N VAL A 6 0.05 8.24 -15.89
CA VAL A 6 0.67 6.95 -16.28
C VAL A 6 -0.37 5.82 -16.30
N ALA A 7 -1.31 5.79 -15.35
CA ALA A 7 -2.41 4.82 -15.34
C ALA A 7 -3.34 5.00 -16.56
N CYS A 8 -3.73 6.24 -16.89
CA CYS A 8 -4.52 6.51 -18.09
C CYS A 8 -3.80 6.12 -19.39
N ARG A 9 -2.49 6.38 -19.51
CA ARG A 9 -1.71 5.95 -20.69
C ARG A 9 -1.64 4.43 -20.82
N ARG A 10 -1.53 3.71 -19.70
CA ARG A 10 -1.55 2.23 -19.69
C ARG A 10 -2.93 1.68 -20.10
N GLY A 11 -4.02 2.29 -19.63
CA GLY A 11 -5.38 1.90 -20.01
C GLY A 11 -5.65 2.06 -21.52
N LEU A 12 -5.25 3.20 -22.10
CA LEU A 12 -5.40 3.45 -23.54
C LEU A 12 -4.56 2.49 -24.40
N LEU A 13 -3.34 2.16 -23.98
CA LEU A 13 -2.50 1.19 -24.69
C LEU A 13 -3.08 -0.23 -24.64
N LEU A 14 -3.64 -0.65 -23.50
CA LEU A 14 -4.32 -1.96 -23.39
C LEU A 14 -5.58 -2.01 -24.26
N GLN A 15 -6.37 -0.94 -24.29
CA GLN A 15 -7.56 -0.87 -25.14
C GLN A 15 -7.22 -0.86 -26.63
N GLN A 16 -6.13 -0.19 -27.01
CA GLN A 16 -5.65 -0.15 -28.39
C GLN A 16 -5.01 -1.49 -28.82
N LEU A 17 -4.28 -2.17 -27.92
CA LEU A 17 -3.79 -3.53 -28.15
C LEU A 17 -4.95 -4.53 -28.27
N GLN A 18 -6.02 -4.35 -27.49
CA GLN A 18 -7.22 -5.17 -27.56
C GLN A 18 -8.00 -4.96 -28.85
N GLN A 19 -8.10 -3.74 -29.38
CA GLN A 19 -8.64 -3.46 -30.71
C GLN A 19 -7.78 -4.05 -31.84
N GLN A 20 -6.44 -4.00 -31.71
CA GLN A 20 -5.51 -4.62 -32.66
C GLN A 20 -5.67 -6.16 -32.69
N LEU A 21 -5.80 -6.80 -31.53
CA LEU A 21 -6.09 -8.24 -31.42
C LEU A 21 -7.48 -8.61 -31.99
N TRP A 22 -8.45 -7.70 -31.93
CA TRP A 22 -9.77 -7.86 -32.55
C TRP A 22 -9.70 -7.82 -34.08
N GLN A 23 -8.86 -6.95 -34.64
CA GLN A 23 -8.60 -6.88 -36.09
C GLN A 23 -7.81 -8.10 -36.59
N ALA A 24 -6.84 -8.59 -35.81
CA ALA A 24 -6.04 -9.76 -36.18
C ALA A 24 -6.89 -11.04 -36.32
N HIS A 25 -7.90 -11.23 -35.47
CA HIS A 25 -8.83 -12.37 -35.57
C HIS A 25 -9.94 -12.21 -36.63
N ARG A 26 -10.15 -11.01 -37.20
CA ARG A 26 -11.10 -10.81 -38.31
C ARG A 26 -10.59 -11.42 -39.63
N TRP A 27 -9.33 -11.83 -39.69
CA TRP A 27 -8.77 -12.62 -40.79
C TRP A 27 -9.07 -14.13 -40.65
N VAL A 28 -10.33 -14.48 -40.39
CA VAL A 28 -10.85 -15.78 -40.84
C VAL A 28 -11.50 -15.50 -42.19
N GLY A 29 -10.67 -15.49 -43.24
CA GLY A 29 -11.16 -15.46 -44.62
C GLY A 29 -12.15 -16.60 -44.84
N PRO A 30 -13.10 -16.48 -45.79
CA PRO A 30 -14.14 -17.48 -45.98
C PRO A 30 -13.47 -18.83 -46.18
N ALA A 31 -13.77 -19.77 -45.29
CA ALA A 31 -13.31 -21.15 -45.36
C ALA A 31 -13.66 -21.66 -46.76
N ARG A 32 -12.66 -21.66 -47.65
CA ARG A 32 -12.82 -22.24 -48.98
C ARG A 32 -13.32 -23.64 -48.74
N SER A 33 -14.49 -23.98 -49.29
CA SER A 33 -15.05 -25.33 -49.31
C SER A 33 -13.91 -26.32 -49.55
N ILE A 34 -13.39 -26.92 -48.48
CA ILE A 34 -12.26 -27.84 -48.54
C ILE A 34 -12.84 -29.12 -49.09
N SER A 35 -12.93 -29.15 -50.42
CA SER A 35 -13.15 -30.29 -51.31
C SER A 35 -13.81 -31.45 -50.59
N GLN A 36 -15.13 -31.56 -50.79
CA GLN A 36 -15.89 -32.78 -50.53
C GLN A 36 -15.04 -33.94 -51.04
N LEU A 37 -14.37 -34.64 -50.13
CA LEU A 37 -13.91 -35.97 -50.43
C LEU A 37 -15.22 -36.70 -50.67
N VAL A 38 -15.50 -36.95 -51.94
CA VAL A 38 -16.70 -37.63 -52.41
C VAL A 38 -16.95 -38.75 -51.42
N LYS A 39 -18.07 -38.67 -50.69
CA LYS A 39 -18.63 -39.81 -49.96
C LYS A 39 -18.89 -40.84 -51.04
N THR A 40 -17.91 -41.67 -51.32
CA THR A 40 -18.17 -42.87 -52.08
C THR A 40 -19.01 -43.72 -51.15
N ASN A 41 -20.24 -44.02 -51.55
CA ASN A 41 -21.15 -44.90 -50.81
C ASN A 41 -20.51 -46.29 -50.73
N GLY A 42 -19.61 -46.52 -49.77
CA GLY A 42 -18.89 -47.79 -49.53
C GLY A 42 -18.01 -48.29 -50.69
N ARG A 43 -18.09 -47.69 -51.88
CA ARG A 43 -17.33 -48.10 -53.06
C ARG A 43 -16.07 -47.25 -53.15
N ARG A 44 -15.05 -47.68 -52.40
CA ARG A 44 -13.66 -47.18 -52.48
C ARG A 44 -13.35 -46.73 -53.89
N ALA A 45 -12.84 -45.51 -54.03
CA ALA A 45 -12.44 -44.93 -55.29
C ALA A 45 -11.25 -45.73 -55.84
N PHE A 46 -11.53 -46.86 -56.47
CA PHE A 46 -10.52 -47.59 -57.22
C PHE A 46 -10.17 -46.69 -58.41
N LEU A 47 -8.96 -46.13 -58.37
CA LEU A 47 -8.29 -45.58 -59.54
C LEU A 47 -7.77 -46.70 -60.47
N VAL A 48 -8.15 -47.96 -60.19
CA VAL A 48 -7.83 -49.09 -61.04
C VAL A 48 -9.01 -49.33 -61.97
N ASP A 49 -8.82 -48.99 -63.24
CA ASP A 49 -9.71 -49.41 -64.31
C ASP A 49 -9.57 -50.93 -64.51
N THR A 50 -10.49 -51.69 -63.94
CA THR A 50 -10.49 -53.16 -64.02
C THR A 50 -10.61 -53.65 -65.45
N LEU A 51 -11.37 -52.96 -66.30
CA LEU A 51 -11.53 -53.34 -67.70
C LEU A 51 -10.26 -53.09 -68.50
N ALA A 52 -9.61 -51.93 -68.30
CA ALA A 52 -8.32 -51.65 -68.93
C ALA A 52 -7.24 -52.62 -68.47
N LEU A 53 -7.24 -53.02 -67.18
CA LEU A 53 -6.30 -54.00 -66.66
C LEU A 53 -6.50 -55.38 -67.29
N VAL A 54 -7.75 -55.87 -67.38
CA VAL A 54 -8.07 -57.15 -68.04
C VAL A 54 -7.64 -57.13 -69.51
N ARG A 55 -8.02 -56.09 -70.27
CA ARG A 55 -7.62 -55.95 -71.68
C ARG A 55 -6.11 -55.91 -71.86
N LYS A 56 -5.40 -55.26 -70.93
CA LYS A 56 -3.94 -55.25 -70.93
C LYS A 56 -3.37 -56.64 -70.68
N LEU A 57 -3.91 -57.42 -69.76
CA LEU A 57 -3.51 -58.81 -69.53
C LEU A 57 -3.81 -59.70 -70.75
N GLU A 58 -4.97 -59.56 -71.37
CA GLU A 58 -5.33 -60.27 -72.62
C GLU A 58 -4.37 -59.95 -73.76
N SER A 59 -3.97 -58.68 -73.91
CA SER A 59 -2.97 -58.27 -74.91
C SER A 59 -1.58 -58.90 -74.70
N GLN A 60 -1.30 -59.38 -73.48
CA GLN A 60 -0.08 -60.10 -73.12
C GLN A 60 -0.24 -61.63 -73.22
N GLY A 61 -1.37 -62.11 -73.76
CA GLY A 61 -1.63 -63.54 -73.94
C GLY A 61 -2.20 -64.24 -72.70
N VAL A 62 -2.57 -63.51 -71.65
CA VAL A 62 -3.28 -64.10 -70.51
C VAL A 62 -4.71 -64.42 -70.95
N PRO A 63 -5.19 -65.67 -70.84
CA PRO A 63 -6.55 -65.98 -71.22
C PRO A 63 -7.53 -65.25 -70.30
N THR A 64 -8.68 -64.84 -70.85
CA THR A 64 -9.64 -63.94 -70.20
C THR A 64 -9.99 -64.36 -68.76
N LYS A 65 -10.24 -65.65 -68.51
CA LYS A 65 -10.58 -66.17 -67.18
C LYS A 65 -9.46 -65.94 -66.14
N GLN A 66 -8.21 -66.12 -66.54
CA GLN A 66 -7.05 -65.88 -65.68
C GLN A 66 -6.83 -64.37 -65.50
N ALA A 67 -7.01 -63.57 -66.55
CA ALA A 67 -6.89 -62.11 -66.48
C ALA A 67 -7.90 -61.51 -65.49
N GLU A 68 -9.14 -61.99 -65.52
CA GLU A 68 -10.20 -61.65 -64.57
C GLU A 68 -9.83 -62.07 -63.14
N ALA A 69 -9.36 -63.31 -62.94
CA ALA A 69 -8.96 -63.80 -61.62
C ALA A 69 -7.81 -62.98 -61.00
N ILE A 70 -6.77 -62.67 -61.80
CA ILE A 70 -5.64 -61.83 -61.37
C ILE A 70 -6.12 -60.42 -61.00
N THR A 71 -6.99 -59.85 -61.85
CA THR A 71 -7.55 -58.51 -61.60
C THR A 71 -8.40 -58.50 -60.33
N SER A 72 -9.18 -59.56 -60.08
CA SER A 72 -9.94 -59.73 -58.83
C SER A 72 -9.03 -59.78 -57.61
N ALA A 73 -7.98 -60.60 -57.63
CA ALA A 73 -7.02 -60.71 -56.52
C ALA A 73 -6.28 -59.39 -56.25
N ILE A 74 -5.86 -58.68 -57.29
CA ILE A 74 -5.23 -57.35 -57.15
C ILE A 74 -6.22 -56.36 -56.54
N THR A 75 -7.48 -56.39 -56.99
CA THR A 75 -8.53 -55.51 -56.46
C THR A 75 -8.76 -55.78 -54.98
N GLU A 76 -8.75 -57.04 -54.53
CA GLU A 76 -8.87 -57.43 -53.12
C GLU A 76 -7.68 -56.94 -52.27
N VAL A 77 -6.44 -57.19 -52.69
CA VAL A 77 -5.25 -56.72 -51.94
C VAL A 77 -5.21 -55.19 -51.84
N LEU A 78 -5.58 -54.49 -52.92
CA LEU A 78 -5.69 -53.03 -52.92
C LEU A 78 -6.84 -52.55 -52.03
N ASN A 79 -7.94 -53.30 -51.97
CA ASN A 79 -9.05 -53.05 -51.06
C ASN A 79 -8.53 -53.03 -49.62
N ASP A 80 -7.94 -54.14 -49.18
CA ASP A 80 -7.48 -54.32 -47.79
C ASP A 80 -6.40 -53.31 -47.42
N SER A 81 -5.47 -53.04 -48.33
CA SER A 81 -4.42 -52.03 -48.14
C SER A 81 -4.99 -50.63 -47.95
N LEU A 82 -5.97 -50.22 -48.76
CA LEU A 82 -6.59 -48.89 -48.65
C LEU A 82 -7.43 -48.73 -47.38
N GLU A 83 -8.05 -49.81 -46.89
CA GLU A 83 -8.78 -49.78 -45.62
C GLU A 83 -7.84 -49.63 -44.44
N SER A 84 -6.77 -50.44 -44.40
CA SER A 84 -5.73 -50.31 -43.37
C SER A 84 -5.10 -48.91 -43.34
N ILE A 85 -4.82 -48.34 -44.52
CA ILE A 85 -4.32 -46.96 -44.62
C ILE A 85 -5.38 -45.96 -44.12
N SER A 86 -6.66 -46.17 -44.45
CA SER A 86 -7.75 -45.28 -44.03
C SER A 86 -7.92 -45.22 -42.50
N GLU A 87 -7.65 -46.32 -41.78
CA GLU A 87 -7.68 -46.37 -40.31
C GLU A 87 -6.56 -45.53 -39.66
N SER A 88 -5.45 -45.30 -40.38
CA SER A 88 -4.35 -44.46 -39.90
C SER A 88 -4.62 -42.96 -40.05
N PHE A 89 -5.67 -42.57 -40.79
CA PHE A 89 -6.02 -41.18 -41.05
C PHE A 89 -7.27 -40.75 -40.31
N VAL A 90 -7.23 -39.56 -39.73
CA VAL A 90 -8.42 -38.90 -39.18
C VAL A 90 -9.24 -38.32 -40.32
N SER A 91 -10.55 -38.56 -40.32
CA SER A 91 -11.42 -38.01 -41.37
C SER A 91 -11.47 -36.47 -41.30
N LYS A 92 -11.71 -35.80 -42.43
CA LYS A 92 -11.86 -34.32 -42.46
C LYS A 92 -12.93 -33.82 -41.47
N ALA A 93 -14.01 -34.59 -41.28
CA ALA A 93 -15.09 -34.24 -40.37
C ALA A 93 -14.66 -34.32 -38.89
N GLU A 94 -13.87 -35.33 -38.52
CA GLU A 94 -13.32 -35.46 -37.16
C GLU A 94 -12.27 -34.38 -36.88
N MET A 95 -11.40 -34.09 -37.85
CA MET A 95 -10.43 -33.00 -37.76
C MET A 95 -11.14 -31.65 -37.54
N GLN A 96 -12.17 -31.35 -38.33
CA GLN A 96 -12.96 -30.13 -38.18
C GLN A 96 -13.68 -30.08 -36.81
N LYS A 97 -14.18 -31.22 -36.32
CA LYS A 97 -14.79 -31.30 -34.99
C LYS A 97 -13.76 -30.99 -33.88
N ALA A 98 -12.54 -31.53 -33.98
CA ALA A 98 -11.46 -31.24 -33.03
C ALA A 98 -11.06 -29.76 -33.06
N GLU A 99 -10.94 -29.17 -34.25
CA GLU A 99 -10.66 -27.73 -34.44
C GLU A 99 -11.76 -26.86 -33.81
N MET A 100 -13.04 -27.16 -34.08
CA MET A 100 -14.17 -26.44 -33.49
C MET A 100 -14.19 -26.55 -31.96
N LEU A 101 -13.87 -27.72 -31.40
CA LEU A 101 -13.78 -27.92 -29.96
C LEU A 101 -12.63 -27.10 -29.36
N GLN A 102 -11.46 -27.11 -29.99
CA GLN A 102 -10.30 -26.34 -29.56
C GLN A 102 -10.57 -24.83 -29.61
N GLU A 103 -11.14 -24.33 -30.70
CA GLU A 103 -11.53 -22.92 -30.84
C GLU A 103 -12.54 -22.52 -29.75
N SER A 104 -13.52 -23.38 -29.45
CA SER A 104 -14.48 -23.13 -28.38
C SER A 104 -13.83 -23.07 -27.00
N ASN A 105 -12.85 -23.94 -26.73
CA ASN A 105 -12.14 -23.98 -25.45
C ASN A 105 -11.23 -22.76 -25.29
N ILE A 106 -10.52 -22.37 -26.36
CA ILE A 106 -9.68 -21.16 -26.38
C ILE A 106 -10.55 -19.93 -26.14
N SER A 107 -11.71 -19.83 -26.79
CA SER A 107 -12.65 -18.72 -26.61
C SER A 107 -13.18 -18.64 -25.17
N LYS A 108 -13.56 -19.77 -24.57
CA LYS A 108 -13.98 -19.84 -23.14
C LYS A 108 -12.85 -19.48 -22.18
N PHE A 109 -11.65 -20.00 -22.40
CA PHE A 109 -10.50 -19.67 -21.57
C PHE A 109 -10.16 -18.18 -21.65
N LYS A 110 -10.17 -17.61 -22.87
CA LYS A 110 -9.96 -16.18 -23.09
C LYS A 110 -10.98 -15.33 -22.34
N SER A 111 -12.27 -15.66 -22.40
CA SER A 111 -13.31 -14.89 -21.71
C SER A 111 -13.19 -15.01 -20.19
N GLN A 112 -12.83 -16.19 -19.65
CA GLN A 112 -12.55 -16.37 -18.23
C GLN A 112 -11.34 -15.56 -17.76
N VAL A 113 -10.24 -15.59 -18.51
CA VAL A 113 -9.03 -14.81 -18.19
C VAL A 113 -9.33 -13.31 -18.22
N GLN A 114 -10.03 -12.82 -19.24
CA GLN A 114 -10.40 -11.41 -19.34
C GLN A 114 -11.33 -10.98 -18.19
N SER A 115 -12.35 -11.78 -17.88
CA SER A 115 -13.25 -11.49 -16.77
C SER A 115 -12.53 -11.51 -15.41
N SER A 116 -11.66 -12.51 -15.19
CA SER A 116 -10.84 -12.60 -13.98
C SER A 116 -9.90 -11.38 -13.85
N GLN A 117 -9.24 -10.99 -14.93
CA GLN A 117 -8.33 -9.84 -14.94
C GLN A 117 -9.05 -8.53 -14.62
N GLU A 118 -10.22 -8.29 -15.23
CA GLU A 118 -11.04 -7.10 -14.97
C GLU A 118 -11.52 -7.04 -13.51
N ASN A 119 -11.96 -8.19 -12.98
CA ASN A 119 -12.37 -8.33 -11.58
C ASN A 119 -11.21 -8.06 -10.61
N HIS A 120 -10.03 -8.63 -10.87
CA HIS A 120 -8.83 -8.40 -10.05
C HIS A 120 -8.36 -6.94 -10.12
N PHE A 121 -8.39 -6.33 -11.31
CA PHE A 121 -8.02 -4.92 -11.48
C PHE A 121 -8.97 -4.01 -10.69
N SER A 122 -10.28 -4.24 -10.81
CA SER A 122 -11.31 -3.48 -10.08
C SER A 122 -11.15 -3.61 -8.55
N LEU A 123 -10.87 -4.83 -8.08
CA LEU A 123 -10.63 -5.09 -6.65
C LEU A 123 -9.38 -4.37 -6.15
N LEU A 124 -8.26 -4.49 -6.87
CA LEU A 124 -7.00 -3.84 -6.52
C LEU A 124 -7.12 -2.30 -6.55
N GLN A 125 -7.84 -1.75 -7.53
CA GLN A 125 -8.08 -0.32 -7.61
C GLN A 125 -8.89 0.16 -6.39
N ARG A 126 -9.98 -0.53 -6.05
CA ARG A 126 -10.81 -0.21 -4.88
C ARG A 126 -10.03 -0.32 -3.57
N GLU A 127 -9.21 -1.36 -3.43
CA GLU A 127 -8.37 -1.54 -2.23
C GLU A 127 -7.31 -0.44 -2.13
N THR A 128 -6.69 -0.06 -3.25
CA THR A 128 -5.72 1.05 -3.30
C THR A 128 -6.36 2.38 -2.91
N GLU A 129 -7.57 2.66 -3.41
CA GLU A 129 -8.34 3.86 -3.05
C GLU A 129 -8.74 3.87 -1.58
N LYS A 130 -9.18 2.71 -1.05
CA LYS A 130 -9.50 2.55 0.37
C LYS A 130 -8.29 2.82 1.26
N LEU A 131 -7.16 2.15 0.99
CA LEU A 131 -5.92 2.33 1.75
C LEU A 131 -5.42 3.78 1.68
N ARG A 132 -5.57 4.43 0.52
CA ARG A 132 -5.23 5.85 0.38
C ARG A 132 -6.12 6.74 1.26
N GLY A 133 -7.44 6.48 1.29
CA GLY A 133 -8.36 7.17 2.18
C GLY A 133 -8.03 6.97 3.66
N ASP A 134 -7.69 5.74 4.05
CA ASP A 134 -7.30 5.42 5.44
C ASP A 134 -6.00 6.15 5.83
N ILE A 135 -5.01 6.22 4.93
CA ILE A 135 -3.77 6.99 5.15
C ILE A 135 -4.05 8.48 5.34
N ASP A 136 -4.88 9.08 4.48
CA ASP A 136 -5.19 10.50 4.57
C ASP A 136 -6.01 10.82 5.84
N LYS A 137 -6.91 9.91 6.26
CA LYS A 137 -7.62 10.00 7.54
C LYS A 137 -6.66 9.95 8.72
N MET A 138 -5.79 8.93 8.80
CA MET A 138 -4.79 8.82 9.88
C MET A 138 -3.86 10.03 9.94
N ARG A 139 -3.45 10.57 8.79
CA ARG A 139 -2.64 11.79 8.73
C ARG A 139 -3.37 12.98 9.35
N SER A 140 -4.67 13.13 9.08
CA SER A 140 -5.47 14.22 9.64
C SER A 140 -5.68 14.07 11.15
N GLU A 141 -5.94 12.84 11.63
CA GLU A 141 -6.10 12.53 13.05
C GLU A 141 -4.79 12.76 13.82
N LEU A 142 -3.65 12.28 13.31
CA LEU A 142 -2.34 12.50 13.93
C LEU A 142 -1.98 13.98 14.00
N LYS A 143 -2.26 14.74 12.93
CA LYS A 143 -2.04 16.20 12.93
C LYS A 143 -2.89 16.88 13.99
N TYR A 144 -4.17 16.53 14.09
CA TYR A 144 -5.07 17.06 15.11
C TYR A 144 -4.58 16.76 16.53
N GLU A 145 -4.16 15.52 16.81
CA GLU A 145 -3.65 15.15 18.14
C GLU A 145 -2.33 15.85 18.47
N ILE A 146 -1.43 16.03 17.50
CA ILE A 146 -0.19 16.82 17.69
C ILE A 146 -0.54 18.28 18.03
N ASP A 147 -1.43 18.91 17.26
CA ASP A 147 -1.83 20.30 17.48
C ASP A 147 -2.52 20.47 18.83
N LYS A 148 -3.38 19.53 19.22
CA LYS A 148 -4.08 19.50 20.51
C LYS A 148 -3.12 19.34 21.69
N VAL A 149 -2.20 18.38 21.65
CA VAL A 149 -1.20 18.17 22.71
C VAL A 149 -0.25 19.38 22.79
N THR A 150 0.17 19.92 21.65
CA THR A 150 1.03 21.12 21.60
C THR A 150 0.32 22.34 22.20
N ALA A 151 -0.96 22.54 21.90
CA ALA A 151 -1.75 23.61 22.49
C ALA A 151 -1.95 23.42 24.00
N GLY A 152 -2.23 22.18 24.45
CA GLY A 152 -2.33 21.83 25.87
C GLY A 152 -1.05 22.15 26.63
N GLN A 153 0.11 21.68 26.14
CA GLN A 153 1.40 21.96 26.76
C GLN A 153 1.73 23.46 26.82
N ARG A 154 1.41 24.21 25.76
CA ARG A 154 1.59 25.68 25.75
C ARG A 154 0.73 26.35 26.82
N LEU A 155 -0.51 25.91 26.99
CA LEU A 155 -1.41 26.43 28.02
C LEU A 155 -0.87 26.10 29.42
N ASP A 156 -0.48 24.85 29.67
CA ASP A 156 0.06 24.42 30.97
C ASP A 156 1.30 25.21 31.36
N LEU A 157 2.24 25.40 30.42
CA LEU A 157 3.44 26.21 30.66
C LEU A 157 3.11 27.68 30.93
N ASN A 158 2.09 28.24 30.27
CA ASN A 158 1.68 29.62 30.51
C ASN A 158 1.00 29.80 31.87
N LEU A 159 0.18 28.84 32.29
CA LEU A 159 -0.43 28.81 33.62
C LEU A 159 0.63 28.66 34.71
N GLU A 160 1.59 27.74 34.53
CA GLU A 160 2.66 27.52 35.50
C GLU A 160 3.60 28.73 35.58
N ARG A 161 3.90 29.39 34.45
CA ARG A 161 4.62 30.68 34.45
C ARG A 161 3.85 31.78 35.17
N GLY A 162 2.53 31.84 35.02
CA GLY A 162 1.67 32.75 35.76
C GLY A 162 1.74 32.48 37.27
N ARG A 163 1.55 31.23 37.66
CA ARG A 163 1.61 30.79 39.07
C ARG A 163 2.97 31.08 39.72
N ILE A 164 4.07 30.82 39.02
CA ILE A 164 5.42 31.13 39.51
C ILE A 164 5.61 32.63 39.69
N ARG A 165 5.05 33.48 38.81
CA ARG A 165 5.12 34.95 38.96
C ARG A 165 4.32 35.42 40.17
N ASP A 166 3.14 34.88 40.39
CA ASP A 166 2.30 35.24 41.54
C ASP A 166 2.97 34.81 42.85
N GLU A 167 3.53 33.60 42.90
CA GLU A 167 4.27 33.11 44.07
C GLU A 167 5.54 33.94 44.32
N LEU A 168 6.26 34.32 43.27
CA LEU A 168 7.44 35.20 43.38
C LEU A 168 7.05 36.60 43.88
N ALA A 169 5.94 37.16 43.38
CA ALA A 169 5.43 38.46 43.82
C ALA A 169 5.05 38.42 45.32
N LYS A 170 4.37 37.36 45.74
CA LYS A 170 4.02 37.11 47.14
C LYS A 170 5.26 36.99 48.03
N GLN A 171 6.27 36.21 47.62
CA GLN A 171 7.53 36.10 48.38
C GLN A 171 8.28 37.43 48.47
N ASN A 172 8.25 38.23 47.40
CA ASN A 172 8.86 39.56 47.41
C ASN A 172 8.12 40.54 48.34
N GLU A 173 6.79 40.45 48.40
CA GLU A 173 5.97 41.19 49.37
C GLU A 173 6.29 40.77 50.81
N GLU A 174 6.29 39.47 51.11
CA GLU A 174 6.65 38.95 52.44
C GLU A 174 8.07 39.38 52.84
N THR A 175 9.03 39.31 51.91
CA THR A 175 10.41 39.75 52.15
C THR A 175 10.46 41.25 52.45
N THR A 176 9.73 42.08 51.71
CA THR A 176 9.66 43.53 51.94
C THR A 176 8.97 43.87 53.27
N GLU A 177 7.93 43.11 53.64
CA GLU A 177 7.29 43.26 54.94
C GLU A 177 8.24 42.88 56.09
N LEU A 178 8.98 41.78 55.94
CA LEU A 178 9.98 41.35 56.94
C LEU A 178 11.14 42.35 57.05
N THR A 179 11.67 42.88 55.93
CA THR A 179 12.75 43.89 55.98
C THR A 179 12.28 45.17 56.64
N THR A 180 11.07 45.65 56.34
CA THR A 180 10.53 46.85 56.99
C THR A 180 10.23 46.64 58.48
N LYS A 181 9.83 45.43 58.90
CA LYS A 181 9.72 45.05 60.32
C LYS A 181 11.08 45.05 61.00
N LEU A 182 12.10 44.44 60.40
CA LEU A 182 13.46 44.42 60.91
C LEU A 182 14.05 45.83 61.03
N ASP A 183 13.87 46.70 60.03
CA ASP A 183 14.34 48.08 60.09
C ASP A 183 13.70 48.84 61.27
N LYS A 184 12.38 48.67 61.49
CA LYS A 184 11.68 49.25 62.65
C LYS A 184 12.23 48.74 63.97
N GLU A 185 12.47 47.44 64.09
CA GLU A 185 13.06 46.84 65.30
C GLU A 185 14.49 47.33 65.54
N ILE A 186 15.32 47.44 64.50
CA ILE A 186 16.67 47.98 64.58
C ILE A 186 16.64 49.45 65.04
N HIS A 187 15.74 50.27 64.48
CA HIS A 187 15.58 51.66 64.90
C HIS A 187 15.12 51.78 66.36
N SER A 188 14.18 50.95 66.79
CA SER A 188 13.74 50.88 68.20
C SER A 188 14.88 50.48 69.13
N LEU A 189 15.64 49.43 68.79
CA LEU A 189 16.79 48.97 69.57
C LEU A 189 17.90 50.02 69.64
N LYS A 190 18.20 50.73 68.54
CA LYS A 190 19.16 51.84 68.53
C LYS A 190 18.74 52.96 69.47
N ALA A 191 17.48 53.38 69.44
CA ALA A 191 16.95 54.42 70.32
C ALA A 191 17.01 54.00 71.80
N GLN A 192 16.63 52.76 72.12
CA GLN A 192 16.75 52.22 73.48
C GLN A 192 18.21 52.17 73.95
N LEU A 193 19.14 51.79 73.07
CA LEU A 193 20.57 51.74 73.38
C LEU A 193 21.17 53.14 73.59
N GLU A 194 20.74 54.16 72.83
CA GLU A 194 21.12 55.55 73.05
C GLU A 194 20.58 56.08 74.39
N ALA A 195 19.31 55.84 74.69
CA ALA A 195 18.73 56.20 75.99
C ALA A 195 19.47 55.53 77.16
N ALA A 196 19.74 54.22 77.06
CA ALA A 196 20.50 53.48 78.06
C ALA A 196 21.94 54.01 78.23
N LYS A 197 22.61 54.43 77.15
CA LYS A 197 23.92 55.10 77.22
C LYS A 197 23.85 56.40 78.02
N TYR A 198 22.86 57.26 77.74
CA TYR A 198 22.68 58.51 78.47
C TYR A 198 22.37 58.29 79.94
N ASP A 199 21.54 57.30 80.27
CA ASP A 199 21.25 56.91 81.66
C ASP A 199 22.53 56.45 82.38
N VAL A 200 23.33 55.57 81.76
CA VAL A 200 24.62 55.14 82.34
C VAL A 200 25.57 56.31 82.57
N ILE A 201 25.70 57.24 81.61
CA ILE A 201 26.54 58.44 81.76
C ILE A 201 26.05 59.28 82.94
N LYS A 202 24.73 59.48 83.07
CA LYS A 202 24.12 60.22 84.19
C LYS A 202 24.41 59.57 85.54
N TYR A 203 24.29 58.25 85.64
CA TYR A 203 24.66 57.50 86.83
C TYR A 203 26.16 57.64 87.15
N CYS A 204 27.05 57.51 86.15
CA CYS A 204 28.49 57.71 86.33
C CYS A 204 28.83 59.10 86.87
N ILE A 205 28.27 60.17 86.28
CA ILE A 205 28.47 61.55 86.77
C ILE A 205 27.97 61.68 88.21
N GLY A 206 26.78 61.15 88.54
CA GLY A 206 26.25 61.16 89.90
C GLY A 206 27.15 60.44 90.91
N THR A 207 27.75 59.30 90.52
CA THR A 207 28.71 58.58 91.36
C THR A 207 30.02 59.35 91.56
N ILE A 208 30.58 59.98 90.51
CA ILE A 208 31.80 60.78 90.63
C ILE A 208 31.56 62.01 91.52
N VAL A 209 30.42 62.70 91.35
CA VAL A 209 30.04 63.87 92.17
C VAL A 209 29.80 63.47 93.63
N SER A 210 29.16 62.34 93.89
CA SER A 210 28.99 61.85 95.28
C SER A 210 30.31 61.42 95.91
N ILE A 211 31.19 60.70 95.19
CA ILE A 211 32.52 60.31 95.69
C ILE A 211 33.38 61.56 95.99
N SER A 212 33.38 62.55 95.09
CA SER A 212 34.12 63.80 95.30
C SER A 212 33.54 64.65 96.44
N ALA A 213 32.21 64.71 96.58
CA ALA A 213 31.56 65.38 97.71
C ALA A 213 31.90 64.71 99.05
N VAL A 214 31.85 63.38 99.10
CA VAL A 214 32.26 62.60 100.28
C VAL A 214 33.76 62.77 100.56
N GLY A 215 34.62 62.71 99.54
CA GLY A 215 36.07 62.91 99.66
C GLY A 215 36.44 64.30 100.18
N LEU A 216 35.78 65.35 99.68
CA LEU A 216 35.94 66.73 100.19
C LEU A 216 35.43 66.88 101.62
N ALA A 217 34.29 66.27 101.95
CA ALA A 217 33.74 66.30 103.31
C ALA A 217 34.67 65.62 104.32
N VAL A 218 35.27 64.47 103.96
CA VAL A 218 36.26 63.78 104.79
C VAL A 218 37.54 64.61 104.92
N LEU A 219 38.07 65.19 103.84
CA LEU A 219 39.24 66.09 103.89
C LEU A 219 39.00 67.30 104.80
N ARG A 220 37.78 67.87 104.83
CA ARG A 220 37.41 69.02 105.65
C ARG A 220 37.25 68.71 107.14
N ILE A 221 37.03 67.45 107.50
CA ILE A 221 36.97 66.98 108.90
C ILE A 221 38.37 66.60 109.39
N VAL A 222 39.22 66.10 108.49
CA VAL A 222 40.59 65.64 108.82
C VAL A 222 41.61 66.78 108.83
N MET A 223 41.46 67.80 107.97
CA MET A 223 42.23 69.06 108.05
C MET A 223 41.53 70.08 108.93
#